data_AF-A0A1V5N909-F1
#
_entry.id   AF-A0A1V5N909-F1
#
_cell.length_a   1.000
_cell.length_b   1.000
_cell.length_c   1.000
_cell.angle_alpha   90.00
_cell.angle_beta   90.00
_cell.angle_gamma   90.00
#
_symmetry.space_group_name_H-M   'P 1'
#
loop_
_entity.id
_entity.type
_entity.pdbx_description
1 polymer ?
#
loop_
_entity_poly.entity_id
_entity_poly.type
_entity_poly.pdbx_seq_one_letter_code
_entity_poly.pdbx_strand_id
1 'polypeptide(L)'
;MEKGRFNLTVSIDSLHPGHYESIRKNAHFDKVMENIAYLRAYSERHQRVFSVKFIVIRQNMNDVPELFDYFNGLGVQLFPKLVDLPYKYSLLSLPSDALMGLIEKYRQQNFSSDTVLKEFNVSRFKNMTQTLTDWYSKVVEREKDKKLQNASASDLKQGIYRKTEAFLKTQKTFGDNEKADLLAALNMVFEKTEKKISDTGALYRIYFAYHALDARLICAELMRNPAEKLVARFIEESKA
;
A
#
# COMPACT_ATOMS: atom_id res chain seq x y z
N MET A 1 11.32 -9.63 28.65
CA MET A 1 10.01 -10.14 28.19
C MET A 1 9.44 -11.24 29.09
N GLU A 2 10.26 -11.97 29.86
CA GLU A 2 9.88 -13.14 30.66
C GLU A 2 8.69 -13.00 31.64
N LYS A 3 8.33 -11.80 32.09
CA LYS A 3 7.18 -11.58 32.98
C LYS A 3 5.88 -11.23 32.25
N GLY A 4 5.97 -10.76 31.01
CA GLY A 4 4.81 -10.38 30.20
C GLY A 4 4.28 -11.57 29.38
N ARG A 5 3.03 -11.49 28.94
CA ARG A 5 2.38 -12.51 28.09
C ARG A 5 1.78 -11.85 26.87
N PHE A 6 2.61 -11.59 25.87
CA PHE A 6 2.23 -10.79 24.70
C PHE A 6 1.92 -11.66 23.49
N ASN A 7 0.89 -11.27 22.73
CA ASN A 7 0.79 -11.66 21.33
C ASN A 7 1.73 -10.75 20.54
N LEU A 8 2.51 -11.35 19.64
CA LEU A 8 3.55 -10.66 18.90
C LEU A 8 3.24 -10.64 17.42
N THR A 9 3.49 -9.49 16.82
CA THR A 9 3.43 -9.27 15.40
C THR A 9 4.71 -8.60 14.96
N VAL A 10 5.43 -9.21 14.02
CA VAL A 10 6.67 -8.66 13.47
C VAL A 10 6.49 -8.30 12.01
N SER A 11 7.38 -7.46 11.46
CA SER A 11 7.36 -7.08 10.06
C SER A 11 8.61 -7.51 9.32
N ILE A 12 8.43 -8.23 8.21
CA ILE A 12 9.50 -8.63 7.28
C ILE A 12 8.96 -8.62 5.86
N ASP A 13 9.57 -7.84 4.97
CA ASP A 13 9.02 -7.61 3.63
C ASP A 13 9.68 -8.47 2.54
N SER A 14 10.72 -9.23 2.87
CA SER A 14 11.39 -10.15 1.94
C SER A 14 12.25 -11.14 2.73
N LEU A 15 12.41 -12.35 2.20
CA LEU A 15 13.39 -13.34 2.69
C LEU A 15 14.77 -13.19 2.01
N HIS A 16 14.90 -12.25 1.07
CA HIS A 16 16.16 -11.90 0.44
C HIS A 16 16.79 -10.70 1.15
N PRO A 17 18.00 -10.83 1.72
CA PRO A 17 18.63 -9.77 2.50
C PRO A 17 18.68 -8.41 1.79
N GLY A 18 19.16 -8.40 0.53
CA GLY A 18 19.29 -7.18 -0.25
C GLY A 18 17.96 -6.48 -0.53
N HIS A 19 16.90 -7.23 -0.83
CA HIS A 19 15.56 -6.66 -1.02
C HIS A 19 15.04 -6.10 0.31
N TYR A 20 15.12 -6.86 1.39
CA TYR A 20 14.65 -6.45 2.70
C TYR A 20 15.32 -5.16 3.19
N GLU A 21 16.64 -5.08 3.13
CA GLU A 21 17.42 -3.92 3.59
C GLU A 21 17.26 -2.71 2.65
N SER A 22 16.97 -2.94 1.36
CA SER A 22 16.63 -1.86 0.43
C SER A 22 15.31 -1.18 0.81
N ILE A 23 14.34 -1.95 1.34
CA ILE A 23 13.00 -1.48 1.74
C ILE A 23 13.04 -0.91 3.16
N ARG A 24 13.63 -1.64 4.11
CA ARG A 24 13.78 -1.26 5.52
C ARG A 24 15.15 -0.65 5.77
N LYS A 25 15.25 0.65 5.54
CA LYS A 25 16.50 1.40 5.78
C LYS A 25 16.99 1.19 7.22
N ASN A 26 18.28 0.94 7.36
CA ASN A 26 18.99 0.64 8.61
C ASN A 26 18.61 -0.70 9.26
N ALA A 27 17.87 -1.58 8.59
CA ALA A 27 17.67 -2.95 9.06
C ALA A 27 18.87 -3.84 8.70
N HIS A 28 19.06 -4.90 9.49
CA HIS A 28 20.03 -5.97 9.23
C HIS A 28 19.27 -7.28 9.16
N PHE A 29 19.25 -7.90 7.98
CA PHE A 29 18.41 -9.06 7.70
C PHE A 29 18.64 -10.21 8.69
N ASP A 30 19.90 -10.61 8.88
CA ASP A 30 20.26 -11.72 9.76
C ASP A 30 19.76 -11.48 11.18
N LYS A 31 19.92 -10.25 11.68
CA LYS A 31 19.46 -9.90 13.02
C LYS A 31 17.94 -9.98 13.15
N VAL A 32 17.23 -9.60 12.09
CA VAL A 32 15.77 -9.70 12.05
C VAL A 32 15.34 -11.17 12.03
N MET A 33 15.99 -12.04 11.27
CA MET A 33 15.68 -13.46 11.24
C MET A 33 15.96 -14.15 12.57
N GLU A 34 17.08 -13.83 13.23
CA GLU A 34 17.37 -14.26 14.61
C GLU A 34 16.25 -13.85 15.57
N ASN A 35 15.82 -12.58 15.49
CA ASN A 35 14.75 -12.05 16.35
C ASN A 35 13.41 -12.74 16.06
N ILE A 36 13.09 -13.03 14.79
CA ILE A 36 11.88 -13.75 14.40
C ILE A 36 11.87 -15.15 15.02
N ALA A 37 12.98 -15.88 14.92
CA ALA A 37 13.11 -17.21 15.52
C ALA A 37 12.95 -17.16 17.05
N TYR A 38 13.65 -16.22 17.70
CA TYR A 38 13.55 -16.01 19.15
C TYR A 38 12.12 -15.68 19.60
N LEU A 39 11.46 -14.73 18.93
CA LEU A 39 10.12 -14.26 19.31
C LEU A 39 9.04 -15.31 19.04
N ARG A 40 9.18 -16.11 17.97
CA ARG A 40 8.31 -17.26 17.72
C ARG A 40 8.42 -18.28 18.85
N ALA A 41 9.65 -18.67 19.21
CA ALA A 41 9.89 -19.63 20.30
C ALA A 41 9.37 -19.09 21.64
N TYR A 42 9.53 -17.79 21.91
CA TYR A 42 8.93 -17.14 23.07
C TYR A 42 7.39 -17.27 23.06
N SER A 43 6.74 -16.92 21.95
CA SER A 43 5.28 -17.02 21.83
C SER A 43 4.77 -18.46 22.02
N GLU A 44 5.47 -19.46 21.48
CA GLU A 44 5.15 -20.88 21.68
C GLU A 44 5.21 -21.28 23.16
N ARG A 45 6.33 -20.98 23.84
CA ARG A 45 6.51 -21.28 25.28
C ARG A 45 5.43 -20.66 26.17
N HIS A 46 4.91 -19.50 25.78
CA HIS A 46 3.91 -18.77 26.55
C HIS A 46 2.47 -18.96 26.04
N GLN A 47 2.25 -19.86 25.08
CA GLN A 47 0.93 -20.09 24.46
C GLN A 47 0.30 -18.78 23.96
N ARG A 48 1.07 -18.02 23.17
CA ARG A 48 0.67 -16.75 22.59
C ARG A 48 0.76 -16.79 21.08
N VAL A 49 0.02 -15.91 20.43
CA VAL A 49 0.00 -15.80 18.98
C VAL A 49 1.26 -15.08 18.51
N PHE A 50 1.93 -15.68 17.53
CA PHE A 50 2.97 -15.04 16.74
C PHE A 50 2.47 -14.86 15.30
N SER A 51 2.68 -13.67 14.75
CA SER A 51 2.20 -13.31 13.41
C SER A 51 3.21 -12.44 12.69
N VAL A 52 3.13 -12.45 11.37
CA VAL A 52 3.98 -11.67 10.47
C VAL A 52 3.09 -10.76 9.62
N LYS A 53 3.48 -9.49 9.51
CA LYS A 53 2.93 -8.55 8.53
C LYS A 53 3.99 -8.17 7.53
N PHE A 54 3.57 -7.94 6.30
CA PHE A 54 4.46 -7.40 5.29
C PHE A 54 3.69 -6.53 4.33
N ILE A 55 4.36 -5.50 3.84
CA ILE A 55 3.81 -4.68 2.76
C ILE A 55 4.09 -5.37 1.43
N VAL A 56 3.21 -5.19 0.46
CA VAL A 56 3.38 -5.68 -0.90
C VAL A 56 3.48 -4.49 -1.82
N ILE A 57 4.68 -4.29 -2.36
CA ILE A 57 5.11 -3.18 -3.19
C ILE A 57 5.90 -3.71 -4.39
N ARG A 58 6.18 -2.86 -5.38
CA ARG A 58 6.89 -3.25 -6.61
C ARG A 58 8.23 -3.94 -6.34
N GLN A 59 8.95 -3.51 -5.30
CA GLN A 59 10.27 -4.03 -4.97
C GLN A 59 10.27 -5.47 -4.43
N ASN A 60 9.18 -5.94 -3.82
CA ASN A 60 9.11 -7.27 -3.21
C ASN A 60 7.96 -8.14 -3.74
N MET A 61 7.23 -7.68 -4.76
CA MET A 61 6.09 -8.44 -5.32
C MET A 61 6.48 -9.85 -5.77
N ASN A 62 7.72 -10.06 -6.18
CA ASN A 62 8.19 -11.39 -6.59
C ASN A 62 8.49 -12.32 -5.41
N ASP A 63 8.72 -11.77 -4.22
CA ASP A 63 9.14 -12.49 -3.01
C ASP A 63 7.91 -12.97 -2.21
N VAL A 64 6.72 -12.44 -2.52
CA VAL A 64 5.50 -12.71 -1.76
C VAL A 64 5.13 -14.19 -1.67
N PRO A 65 5.17 -15.00 -2.76
CA PRO A 65 4.88 -16.43 -2.65
C PRO A 65 5.83 -17.16 -1.67
N GLU A 66 7.12 -16.84 -1.71
CA GLU A 66 8.13 -17.45 -0.85
C GLU A 66 7.89 -17.11 0.63
N LEU A 67 7.49 -15.87 0.94
CA LEU A 67 7.06 -15.49 2.29
C LEU A 67 5.89 -16.35 2.78
N PHE A 68 4.92 -16.63 1.91
CA PHE A 68 3.80 -17.49 2.26
C PHE A 68 4.23 -18.93 2.52
N ASP A 69 5.06 -19.51 1.66
CA ASP A 69 5.58 -20.87 1.84
C ASP A 69 6.37 -21.02 3.14
N TYR A 70 7.32 -20.11 3.37
CA TYR A 70 8.18 -20.13 4.55
C TYR A 70 7.37 -20.06 5.85
N PHE A 71 6.50 -19.06 6.00
CA PHE A 71 5.75 -18.87 7.23
C PHE A 71 4.58 -19.84 7.41
N ASN A 72 4.02 -20.39 6.32
CA ASN A 72 3.13 -21.56 6.41
C ASN A 72 3.85 -22.79 6.98
N GLY A 73 5.10 -23.03 6.55
CA GLY A 73 5.95 -24.09 7.09
C GLY A 73 6.24 -23.93 8.59
N LEU A 74 6.28 -22.69 9.08
CA LEU A 74 6.47 -22.39 10.50
C LEU A 74 5.18 -22.32 11.32
N GLY A 75 4.01 -22.51 10.69
CA GLY A 75 2.71 -22.37 11.37
C GLY A 75 2.45 -20.95 11.86
N VAL A 76 2.81 -19.93 11.08
CA VAL A 76 2.71 -18.50 11.45
C VAL A 76 1.64 -17.80 10.62
N GLN A 77 0.80 -17.01 11.28
CA GLN A 77 -0.23 -16.21 10.60
C GLN A 77 0.38 -15.05 9.81
N LEU A 78 -0.08 -14.85 8.58
CA LEU A 78 0.39 -13.81 7.67
C LEU A 78 -0.67 -12.75 7.42
N PHE A 79 -0.23 -11.49 7.41
CA PHE A 79 -1.06 -10.34 7.06
C PHE A 79 -0.36 -9.52 5.97
N PRO A 80 -0.49 -9.90 4.68
CA PRO A 80 -0.05 -9.06 3.58
C PRO A 80 -0.87 -7.76 3.56
N LYS A 81 -0.21 -6.66 3.21
CA LYS A 81 -0.86 -5.37 3.00
C LYS A 81 -0.41 -4.76 1.68
N LEU A 82 -1.33 -4.67 0.73
CA LEU A 82 -1.15 -3.85 -0.48
C LEU A 82 -1.05 -2.38 -0.07
N VAL A 83 -0.16 -1.66 -0.76
CA VAL A 83 0.11 -0.25 -0.51
C VAL A 83 -0.47 0.58 -1.65
N ASP A 84 -1.32 1.55 -1.35
CA ASP A 84 -1.80 2.54 -2.32
C ASP A 84 -0.83 3.72 -2.50
N LEU A 85 -0.18 4.12 -1.40
CA LEU A 85 0.76 5.24 -1.32
C LEU A 85 2.02 4.89 -0.50
N PRO A 86 3.23 5.25 -0.95
CA PRO A 86 3.51 6.02 -2.16
C PRO A 86 3.19 5.28 -3.47
N TYR A 87 2.55 5.98 -4.41
CA TYR A 87 2.05 5.43 -5.67
C TYR A 87 3.17 4.78 -6.48
N LYS A 88 4.35 5.42 -6.55
CA LYS A 88 5.52 4.86 -7.25
C LYS A 88 5.96 3.48 -6.76
N TYR A 89 5.64 3.12 -5.51
CA TYR A 89 5.91 1.79 -4.93
C TYR A 89 4.68 0.88 -4.97
N SER A 90 3.49 1.44 -5.12
CA SER A 90 2.23 0.69 -5.24
C SER A 90 2.22 -0.20 -6.47
N LEU A 91 1.61 -1.39 -6.35
CA LEU A 91 1.31 -2.23 -7.51
C LEU A 91 0.25 -1.61 -8.44
N LEU A 92 -0.56 -0.65 -7.95
CA LEU A 92 -1.51 0.11 -8.79
C LEU A 92 -0.82 0.99 -9.84
N SER A 93 0.46 1.30 -9.63
CA SER A 93 1.28 2.08 -10.57
C SER A 93 1.92 1.25 -11.67
N LEU A 94 1.83 -0.09 -11.60
CA LEU A 94 2.32 -0.94 -12.67
C LEU A 94 1.51 -0.71 -13.96
N PRO A 95 2.17 -0.79 -15.13
CA PRO A 95 1.48 -0.97 -16.40
C PRO A 95 0.54 -2.19 -16.38
N SER A 96 -0.55 -2.14 -17.14
CA SER A 96 -1.59 -3.17 -17.13
C SER A 96 -1.05 -4.56 -17.51
N ASP A 97 -0.13 -4.66 -18.46
CA ASP A 97 0.52 -5.89 -18.87
C ASP A 97 1.37 -6.51 -17.74
N ALA A 98 2.17 -5.69 -17.06
CA ALA A 98 2.98 -6.10 -15.91
C ALA A 98 2.10 -6.53 -14.72
N LEU A 99 1.02 -5.80 -14.46
CA LEU A 99 0.07 -6.14 -13.40
C LEU A 99 -0.67 -7.45 -13.71
N MET A 100 -1.11 -7.66 -14.95
CA MET A 100 -1.73 -8.92 -15.38
C MET A 100 -0.74 -10.09 -15.26
N GLY A 101 0.50 -9.91 -15.68
CA GLY A 101 1.55 -10.93 -15.52
C GLY A 101 1.76 -11.32 -14.06
N LEU A 102 1.75 -10.34 -13.14
CA LEU A 102 1.82 -10.60 -11.70
C LEU A 102 0.59 -11.36 -11.18
N ILE A 103 -0.62 -10.97 -11.59
CA ILE A 103 -1.87 -11.62 -11.18
C ILE A 103 -1.85 -13.09 -11.60
N GLU A 104 -1.47 -13.39 -12.85
CA GLU A 104 -1.38 -14.76 -13.35
C GLU A 104 -0.32 -15.57 -12.61
N LYS A 105 0.87 -14.98 -12.36
CA LYS A 105 1.89 -15.61 -11.51
C LYS A 105 1.36 -15.95 -10.12
N TYR A 106 0.61 -15.05 -9.49
CA TYR A 106 0.01 -15.29 -8.17
C TYR A 106 -1.09 -16.35 -8.22
N ARG A 107 -1.95 -16.36 -9.23
CA ARG A 107 -3.02 -17.37 -9.39
C ARG A 107 -2.48 -18.80 -9.56
N GLN A 108 -1.28 -18.93 -10.11
CA GLN A 108 -0.60 -20.22 -10.27
C GLN A 108 0.01 -20.77 -8.97
N GLN A 109 0.06 -19.98 -7.89
CA GLN A 109 0.61 -20.43 -6.62
C GLN A 109 -0.36 -21.39 -5.92
N ASN A 110 0.16 -22.56 -5.54
CA ASN A 110 -0.59 -23.59 -4.83
C ASN A 110 0.02 -23.82 -3.45
N PHE A 111 -0.60 -23.21 -2.44
CA PHE A 111 -0.19 -23.37 -1.05
C PHE A 111 -0.96 -24.52 -0.40
N SER A 112 -0.29 -25.27 0.47
CA SER A 112 -0.97 -26.28 1.31
C SER A 112 -2.00 -25.61 2.21
N SER A 113 -3.16 -26.26 2.41
CA SER A 113 -4.26 -25.77 3.25
C SER A 113 -4.77 -26.88 4.18
N ASP A 114 -3.85 -27.69 4.71
CA ASP A 114 -4.07 -28.85 5.58
C ASP A 114 -4.35 -28.48 7.05
N THR A 115 -4.24 -27.20 7.41
CA THR A 115 -4.57 -26.70 8.75
C THR A 115 -5.38 -25.41 8.67
N VAL A 116 -6.18 -25.13 9.70
CA VAL A 116 -6.97 -23.89 9.80
C VAL A 116 -6.12 -22.63 9.63
N LEU A 117 -4.88 -22.64 10.14
CA LEU A 117 -3.96 -21.52 9.99
C LEU A 117 -3.50 -21.35 8.53
N LYS A 118 -3.16 -22.46 7.88
CA LYS A 118 -2.75 -22.43 6.47
C LYS A 118 -3.92 -22.03 5.57
N GLU A 119 -5.13 -22.53 5.81
CA GLU A 119 -6.36 -22.08 5.14
C GLU A 119 -6.58 -20.57 5.29
N PHE A 120 -6.39 -20.03 6.50
CA PHE A 120 -6.44 -18.59 6.76
C PHE A 120 -5.43 -17.81 5.91
N ASN A 121 -4.17 -18.27 5.85
CA ASN A 121 -3.14 -17.65 5.03
C ASN A 121 -3.48 -17.75 3.53
N VAL A 122 -3.92 -18.91 3.03
CA VAL A 122 -4.35 -19.07 1.62
C VAL A 122 -5.49 -18.11 1.28
N SER A 123 -6.47 -17.95 2.18
CA SER A 123 -7.55 -16.98 1.99
C SER A 123 -7.02 -15.54 1.89
N ARG A 124 -6.03 -15.16 2.71
CA ARG A 124 -5.39 -13.83 2.63
C ARG A 124 -4.66 -13.61 1.31
N PHE A 125 -3.92 -14.60 0.83
CA PHE A 125 -3.24 -14.52 -0.46
C PHE A 125 -4.25 -14.37 -1.61
N LYS A 126 -5.34 -15.14 -1.59
CA LYS A 126 -6.43 -15.04 -2.58
C LYS A 126 -7.11 -13.67 -2.56
N ASN A 127 -7.42 -13.14 -1.37
CA ASN A 127 -8.03 -11.80 -1.24
C ASN A 127 -7.11 -10.69 -1.76
N MET A 128 -5.81 -10.78 -1.51
CA MET A 128 -4.82 -9.87 -2.07
C MET A 128 -4.80 -9.95 -3.61
N THR A 129 -4.77 -11.18 -4.16
CA THR A 129 -4.77 -11.40 -5.61
C THR A 129 -6.07 -10.91 -6.27
N GLN A 130 -7.21 -11.07 -5.59
CA GLN A 130 -8.48 -10.51 -6.04
C GLN A 130 -8.44 -8.97 -6.04
N THR A 131 -7.88 -8.35 -5.01
CA THR A 131 -7.71 -6.88 -4.96
C THR A 131 -6.87 -6.38 -6.14
N LEU A 132 -5.80 -7.09 -6.51
CA LEU A 132 -5.01 -6.77 -7.71
C LEU A 132 -5.83 -6.92 -9.00
N THR A 133 -6.69 -7.94 -9.08
CA THR A 133 -7.62 -8.11 -10.21
C THR A 133 -8.59 -6.93 -10.32
N ASP A 134 -9.12 -6.45 -9.21
CA ASP A 134 -10.01 -5.28 -9.19
C ASP A 134 -9.27 -3.99 -9.60
N TRP A 135 -7.97 -3.90 -9.26
CA TRP A 135 -7.11 -2.79 -9.68
C TRP A 135 -6.82 -2.83 -11.17
N TYR A 136 -6.64 -4.02 -11.76
CA TYR A 136 -6.31 -4.16 -13.19
C TYR A 136 -7.30 -3.44 -14.10
N SER A 137 -8.62 -3.57 -13.88
CA SER A 137 -9.62 -2.86 -14.68
C SER A 137 -9.43 -1.34 -14.64
N LYS A 138 -9.12 -0.79 -13.46
CA LYS A 138 -8.85 0.66 -13.30
C LYS A 138 -7.58 1.10 -14.01
N VAL A 139 -6.54 0.26 -14.00
CA VAL A 139 -5.28 0.52 -14.72
C VAL A 139 -5.54 0.55 -16.23
N VAL A 140 -6.25 -0.45 -16.76
CA VAL A 140 -6.58 -0.53 -18.19
C VAL A 140 -7.41 0.67 -18.65
N GLU A 141 -8.43 1.07 -17.88
CA GLU A 141 -9.24 2.25 -18.17
C GLU A 141 -8.38 3.52 -18.20
N ARG A 142 -7.52 3.69 -17.19
CA ARG A 142 -6.61 4.83 -17.08
C ARG A 142 -5.64 4.91 -18.26
N GLU A 143 -5.07 3.80 -18.70
CA GLU A 143 -4.16 3.74 -19.85
C GLU A 143 -4.86 4.06 -21.17
N LYS A 144 -6.12 3.69 -21.31
CA LYS A 144 -6.94 3.98 -22.51
C LYS A 144 -7.47 5.41 -22.55
N ASP A 145 -7.58 6.08 -21.40
CA ASP A 145 -8.10 7.44 -21.31
C ASP A 145 -7.10 8.47 -21.86
N LYS A 146 -7.15 8.70 -23.17
CA LYS A 146 -6.33 9.71 -23.87
C LYS A 146 -6.49 11.12 -23.30
N LYS A 147 -7.65 11.46 -22.74
CA LYS A 147 -7.85 12.79 -22.13
C LYS A 147 -7.02 12.91 -20.87
N LEU A 148 -7.03 11.87 -20.04
CA LEU A 148 -6.22 11.81 -18.84
C LEU A 148 -4.71 11.77 -19.15
N GLN A 149 -4.30 11.00 -20.15
CA GLN A 149 -2.88 10.92 -20.55
C GLN A 149 -2.34 12.28 -21.03
N ASN A 150 -3.16 13.06 -21.73
CA ASN A 150 -2.80 14.37 -22.27
C ASN A 150 -3.16 15.54 -21.34
N ALA A 151 -3.65 15.27 -20.12
CA ALA A 151 -4.08 16.30 -19.18
C ALA A 151 -2.87 17.12 -18.68
N SER A 152 -3.06 18.41 -18.44
CA SER A 152 -2.03 19.20 -17.72
C SER A 152 -2.03 18.87 -16.22
N ALA A 153 -0.98 19.25 -15.51
CA ALA A 153 -0.96 19.19 -14.04
C ALA A 153 -2.17 19.91 -13.41
N SER A 154 -2.58 21.05 -14.00
CA SER A 154 -3.75 21.80 -13.53
C SER A 154 -5.06 21.03 -13.75
N ASP A 155 -5.22 20.37 -14.90
CA ASP A 155 -6.40 19.56 -15.20
C ASP A 155 -6.51 18.38 -14.22
N LEU A 156 -5.39 17.71 -13.95
CA LEU A 156 -5.32 16.60 -12.98
C LEU A 156 -5.66 17.08 -11.56
N LYS A 157 -5.10 18.20 -11.12
CA LYS A 157 -5.43 18.83 -9.83
C LYS A 157 -6.94 19.09 -9.71
N GLN A 158 -7.53 19.70 -10.73
CA GLN A 158 -8.95 19.99 -10.75
C GLN A 158 -9.80 18.70 -10.79
N GLY A 159 -9.35 17.68 -11.51
CA GLY A 159 -9.96 16.35 -11.51
C GLY A 159 -9.97 15.73 -10.12
N ILE A 160 -8.86 15.81 -9.38
CA ILE A 160 -8.78 15.36 -7.99
C ILE A 160 -9.77 16.10 -7.10
N TYR A 161 -9.82 17.43 -7.19
CA TYR A 161 -10.76 18.22 -6.41
C TYR A 161 -12.21 17.83 -6.70
N ARG A 162 -12.60 17.76 -7.98
CA ARG A 162 -13.97 17.44 -8.41
C ARG A 162 -14.40 16.04 -7.96
N LYS A 163 -13.55 15.02 -8.10
CA LYS A 163 -13.89 13.66 -7.65
C LYS A 163 -14.04 13.58 -6.13
N THR A 164 -13.21 14.29 -5.39
CA THR A 164 -13.30 14.35 -3.93
C THR A 164 -14.56 15.09 -3.48
N GLU A 165 -14.87 16.23 -4.10
CA GLU A 165 -16.11 16.97 -3.85
C GLU A 165 -17.36 16.13 -4.16
N ALA A 166 -17.38 15.46 -5.32
CA ALA A 166 -18.49 14.58 -5.71
C ALA A 166 -18.69 13.44 -4.69
N PHE A 167 -17.60 12.81 -4.25
CA PHE A 167 -17.67 11.78 -3.21
C PHE A 167 -18.21 12.32 -1.88
N LEU A 168 -17.74 13.48 -1.42
CA LEU A 168 -18.22 14.09 -0.18
C LEU A 168 -19.70 14.46 -0.25
N LYS A 169 -20.19 14.92 -1.41
CA LYS A 169 -21.62 15.19 -1.65
C LYS A 169 -22.48 13.93 -1.49
N THR A 170 -21.99 12.75 -1.86
CA THR A 170 -22.74 11.49 -1.65
C THR A 170 -22.66 10.95 -0.23
N GLN A 171 -21.74 11.44 0.61
CA GLN A 171 -21.60 10.96 1.99
C GLN A 171 -22.57 11.66 2.93
N LYS A 172 -23.37 10.87 3.65
CA LYS A 172 -24.30 11.34 4.69
C LYS A 172 -23.67 11.44 6.08
N THR A 173 -22.53 10.79 6.29
CA THR A 173 -21.86 10.70 7.59
C THR A 173 -21.07 11.95 7.95
N PHE A 174 -20.71 12.77 6.97
CA PHE A 174 -19.98 14.02 7.20
C PHE A 174 -20.97 15.19 7.31
N GLY A 175 -20.78 16.04 8.31
CA GLY A 175 -21.45 17.34 8.38
C GLY A 175 -20.96 18.29 7.28
N ASP A 176 -21.76 19.31 6.95
CA ASP A 176 -21.40 20.24 5.86
C ASP A 176 -20.11 21.02 6.15
N ASN A 177 -19.88 21.41 7.41
CA ASN A 177 -18.63 22.03 7.84
C ASN A 177 -17.44 21.08 7.66
N GLU A 178 -17.57 19.80 8.03
CA GLU A 178 -16.50 18.82 7.87
C GLU A 178 -16.15 18.59 6.39
N LYS A 179 -17.17 18.58 5.50
CA LYS A 179 -16.95 18.49 4.05
C LYS A 179 -16.19 19.70 3.53
N ALA A 180 -16.58 20.90 3.97
CA ALA A 180 -15.89 22.14 3.59
C ALA A 180 -14.44 22.15 4.09
N ASP A 181 -14.20 21.72 5.33
CA ASP A 181 -12.86 21.65 5.93
C ASP A 181 -11.95 20.67 5.16
N LEU A 182 -12.48 19.51 4.73
CA LEU A 182 -11.71 18.55 3.93
C LEU A 182 -11.32 19.11 2.56
N LEU A 183 -12.22 19.84 1.90
CA LEU A 183 -11.91 20.48 0.60
C LEU A 183 -10.92 21.64 0.77
N ALA A 184 -11.04 22.43 1.84
CA ALA A 184 -10.08 23.47 2.18
C ALA A 184 -8.69 22.87 2.48
N ALA A 185 -8.63 21.77 3.23
CA ALA A 185 -7.39 21.05 3.50
C ALA A 185 -6.75 20.52 2.21
N LEU A 186 -7.55 19.98 1.28
CA LEU A 186 -7.06 19.52 -0.02
C LEU A 186 -6.44 20.66 -0.84
N ASN A 187 -7.12 21.80 -0.92
CA ASN A 187 -6.59 22.99 -1.60
C ASN A 187 -5.30 23.49 -0.95
N MET A 188 -5.25 23.52 0.39
CA MET A 188 -4.04 23.91 1.11
C MET A 188 -2.86 22.99 0.80
N VAL A 189 -3.08 21.68 0.67
CA VAL A 189 -2.04 20.72 0.27
C VAL A 189 -1.56 21.02 -1.15
N PHE A 190 -2.45 21.31 -2.09
CA PHE A 190 -2.07 21.70 -3.46
C PHE A 190 -1.22 22.98 -3.46
N GLU A 191 -1.69 24.06 -2.83
CA GLU A 191 -0.97 25.33 -2.78
C GLU A 191 0.42 25.19 -2.15
N LYS A 192 0.52 24.46 -1.03
CA LYS A 192 1.81 24.23 -0.36
C LYS A 192 2.74 23.36 -1.19
N THR A 193 2.22 22.43 -1.98
CA THR A 193 3.02 21.60 -2.89
C THR A 193 3.54 22.43 -4.06
N GLU A 194 2.68 23.22 -4.71
CA GLU A 194 3.05 24.09 -5.84
C GLU A 194 4.05 25.19 -5.43
N LYS A 195 3.98 25.68 -4.19
CA LYS A 195 5.00 26.60 -3.65
C LYS A 195 6.38 25.96 -3.48
N LYS A 196 6.46 24.63 -3.31
CA LYS A 196 7.70 23.89 -3.08
C LYS A 196 8.27 23.24 -4.34
N ILE A 197 7.45 23.04 -5.36
CA ILE A 197 7.81 22.36 -6.61
C ILE A 197 7.46 23.29 -7.77
N SER A 198 8.49 23.85 -8.40
CA SER A 198 8.36 24.66 -9.62
C SER A 198 8.37 23.82 -10.90
N ASP A 199 8.83 22.57 -10.84
CA ASP A 199 8.90 21.66 -11.99
C ASP A 199 7.50 21.14 -12.36
N THR A 200 7.05 21.48 -13.57
CA THR A 200 5.72 21.12 -14.06
C THR A 200 5.57 19.62 -14.31
N GLY A 201 6.64 18.93 -14.69
CA GLY A 201 6.64 17.48 -14.88
C GLY A 201 6.47 16.73 -13.55
N ALA A 202 7.11 17.21 -12.50
CA ALA A 202 6.97 16.72 -11.13
C ALA A 202 5.55 16.90 -10.63
N LEU A 203 4.96 18.09 -10.80
CA LEU A 203 3.55 18.34 -10.46
C LEU A 203 2.61 17.43 -11.24
N TYR A 204 2.85 17.23 -12.54
CA TYR A 204 2.09 16.25 -13.34
C TYR A 204 2.17 14.85 -12.73
N ARG A 205 3.37 14.32 -12.43
CA ARG A 205 3.53 12.97 -11.86
C ARG A 205 2.78 12.82 -10.54
N ILE A 206 2.86 13.82 -9.66
CA ILE A 206 2.15 13.84 -8.37
C ILE A 206 0.64 13.79 -8.60
N TYR A 207 0.10 14.71 -9.39
CA TYR A 207 -1.34 14.80 -9.58
C TYR A 207 -1.88 13.62 -10.39
N PHE A 208 -1.09 13.05 -11.30
CA PHE A 208 -1.46 11.83 -12.00
C PHE A 208 -1.59 10.65 -11.03
N ALA A 209 -0.61 10.49 -10.13
CA ALA A 209 -0.64 9.48 -9.07
C ALA A 209 -1.86 9.63 -8.14
N TYR A 210 -2.11 10.85 -7.65
CA TYR A 210 -3.26 11.11 -6.77
C TYR A 210 -4.61 11.06 -7.52
N HIS A 211 -4.62 11.32 -8.83
CA HIS A 211 -5.79 11.13 -9.66
C HIS A 211 -6.18 9.64 -9.77
N ALA A 212 -5.21 8.71 -9.68
CA ALA A 212 -5.48 7.28 -9.67
C ALA A 212 -6.14 6.76 -8.38
N LEU A 213 -6.09 7.52 -7.27
CA LEU A 213 -6.62 7.07 -5.98
C LEU A 213 -8.14 7.21 -5.88
N ASP A 214 -8.76 6.39 -5.04
CA ASP A 214 -10.16 6.55 -4.65
C ASP A 214 -10.36 7.84 -3.82
N ALA A 215 -11.46 8.57 -4.08
CA ALA A 215 -11.80 9.78 -3.34
C ALA A 215 -11.93 9.54 -1.82
N ARG A 216 -12.45 8.37 -1.42
CA ARG A 216 -12.49 7.95 -0.01
C ARG A 216 -11.11 7.89 0.61
N LEU A 217 -10.11 7.40 -0.12
CA LEU A 217 -8.73 7.31 0.37
C LEU A 217 -8.13 8.71 0.53
N ILE A 218 -8.37 9.61 -0.42
CA ILE A 218 -7.94 11.01 -0.33
C ILE A 218 -8.53 11.68 0.92
N CYS A 219 -9.84 11.54 1.16
CA CYS A 219 -10.48 12.04 2.37
C CYS A 219 -9.88 11.43 3.64
N ALA A 220 -9.68 10.11 3.67
CA ALA A 220 -9.09 9.43 4.82
C ALA A 220 -7.66 9.93 5.13
N GLU A 221 -6.87 10.23 4.11
CA GLU A 221 -5.53 10.80 4.29
C GLU A 221 -5.55 12.23 4.81
N LEU A 222 -6.49 13.07 4.34
CA LEU A 222 -6.73 14.43 4.84
C LEU A 222 -7.16 14.44 6.32
N MET A 223 -7.99 13.48 6.73
CA MET A 223 -8.44 13.36 8.13
C MET A 223 -7.33 12.90 9.08
N ARG A 224 -6.42 12.04 8.61
CA ARG A 224 -5.42 11.37 9.47
C ARG A 224 -4.12 12.13 9.60
N ASN A 225 -3.82 13.05 8.69
CA ASN A 225 -2.51 13.66 8.60
C ASN A 225 -2.63 15.19 8.48
N PRO A 226 -1.73 15.93 9.14
CA PRO A 226 -1.63 17.37 8.89
C PRO A 226 -1.17 17.64 7.45
N ALA A 227 -1.51 18.81 6.93
CA ALA A 227 -1.20 19.21 5.56
C ALA A 227 0.29 19.09 5.24
N GLU A 228 1.18 19.42 6.18
CA GLU A 228 2.64 19.36 6.02
C GLU A 228 3.12 17.95 5.70
N LYS A 229 2.51 16.93 6.33
CA LYS A 229 2.85 15.52 6.11
C LYS A 229 2.36 15.04 4.74
N LEU A 230 1.20 15.51 4.30
CA LEU A 230 0.68 15.20 2.96
C LEU A 230 1.53 15.86 1.88
N VAL A 231 1.91 17.13 2.06
CA VAL A 231 2.84 17.83 1.17
C VAL A 231 4.18 17.09 1.07
N ALA A 232 4.72 16.60 2.19
CA ALA A 232 5.95 15.80 2.18
C ALA A 232 5.81 14.51 1.34
N ARG A 233 4.65 13.85 1.40
CA ARG A 233 4.37 12.67 0.57
C ARG A 233 4.19 13.00 -0.91
N PHE A 234 3.49 14.09 -1.23
CA PHE A 234 3.40 14.60 -2.61
C PHE A 234 4.81 14.85 -3.16
N ILE A 235 5.69 15.49 -2.38
CA ILE A 235 7.09 15.69 -2.77
C ILE A 235 7.85 14.36 -2.91
N GLU A 236 7.53 13.34 -2.12
CA GLU A 236 8.15 12.02 -2.27
C GLU A 236 7.76 11.34 -3.59
N GLU A 237 6.52 11.50 -4.04
CA GLU A 237 6.07 11.00 -5.35
C GLU A 237 6.81 11.63 -6.52
N SER A 238 7.20 12.90 -6.38
CA SER A 238 7.87 13.63 -7.48
C SER A 238 9.24 13.08 -7.85
N LYS A 239 9.86 12.36 -6.91
CA LYS A 239 11.19 11.74 -7.04
C LYS A 239 11.18 10.41 -7.81
N ALA A 240 10.05 10.05 -8.43
CA ALA A 240 9.92 8.90 -9.31
C ALA A 240 10.39 9.22 -10.73
#